data_AF-S8BU27-F1
#
_entry.id   AF-S8BU27-F1
#
_cell.length_a   1.000
_cell.length_b   1.000
_cell.length_c   1.000
_cell.angle_alpha   90.00
_cell.angle_beta   90.00
_cell.angle_gamma   90.00
#
_symmetry.space_group_name_H-M   'P 1'
#
loop_
_entity.id
_entity.type
_entity.pdbx_description
1 polymer ?
#
loop_
_entity_poly.entity_id
_entity_poly.type
_entity_poly.pdbx_seq_one_letter_code
_entity_poly.pdbx_strand_id
1 'polypeptide(L)'
;MASSSGTKNDAGPPRSLSRAPTMVDLADDSPVVDSERVPDSLASIAPILRVANEVEQENPRVAYLCRFHAFEKAHKMDPTSTGRGVRQFKTYLLNKLEWEDKHTKLPPEKSDLGEIQKFYRDFYEANIVDGQYTKKP
;
A
#
# COMPACT_ATOMS: atom_id res chain seq x y z
N MET A 1 -49.37 26.86 -54.54
CA MET A 1 -48.11 27.64 -54.66
C MET A 1 -47.90 28.33 -53.33
N ALA A 2 -46.78 28.29 -52.60
CA ALA A 2 -45.46 27.71 -52.79
C ALA A 2 -44.89 27.30 -51.41
N SER A 3 -43.87 26.44 -51.43
CA SER A 3 -43.21 25.78 -50.30
C SER A 3 -42.16 26.64 -49.59
N SER A 4 -41.90 26.34 -48.30
CA SER A 4 -40.57 26.35 -47.68
C SER A 4 -40.62 25.52 -46.38
N SER A 5 -40.11 24.29 -46.37
CA SER A 5 -38.73 23.90 -46.02
C SER A 5 -38.40 24.15 -44.54
N GLY A 6 -38.27 23.06 -43.77
CA GLY A 6 -37.80 23.03 -42.39
C GLY A 6 -37.35 21.61 -42.05
N THR A 7 -36.05 21.46 -41.86
CA THR A 7 -35.25 20.25 -41.86
C THR A 7 -35.43 19.34 -40.65
N LYS A 8 -35.33 18.03 -40.89
CA LYS A 8 -35.23 16.94 -39.90
C LYS A 8 -34.10 17.22 -38.90
N ASN A 9 -34.41 17.20 -37.60
CA ASN A 9 -33.42 17.01 -36.55
C ASN A 9 -33.37 15.52 -36.22
N ASP A 10 -32.30 14.88 -36.67
CA ASP A 10 -31.98 13.47 -36.41
C ASP A 10 -31.65 13.33 -34.91
N ALA A 11 -32.46 12.55 -34.21
CA ALA A 11 -32.26 12.20 -32.82
C ALA A 11 -31.10 11.19 -32.73
N GLY A 12 -29.86 11.70 -32.66
CA GLY A 12 -28.71 10.90 -32.27
C GLY A 12 -28.86 10.44 -30.81
N PRO A 13 -28.47 9.19 -30.48
CA PRO A 13 -28.70 8.63 -29.15
C PRO A 13 -27.84 9.38 -28.12
N PRO A 14 -28.36 9.60 -26.89
CA PRO A 14 -27.57 10.21 -25.83
C PRO A 14 -26.37 9.28 -25.55
N ARG A 15 -25.16 9.82 -25.67
CA ARG A 15 -23.95 9.18 -25.14
C ARG A 15 -24.07 9.19 -23.61
N SER A 16 -24.79 8.20 -23.09
CA SER A 16 -24.74 7.81 -21.69
C SER A 16 -23.29 7.46 -21.40
N LEU A 17 -22.57 8.38 -20.74
CA LEU A 17 -21.36 8.02 -20.03
C LEU A 17 -21.80 7.17 -18.85
N SER A 18 -22.00 5.88 -19.11
CA SER A 18 -22.03 4.85 -18.09
C SER A 18 -20.64 4.83 -17.47
N ARG A 19 -20.41 5.74 -16.52
CA ARG A 19 -19.31 5.67 -15.58
C ARG A 19 -19.60 4.43 -14.75
N ALA A 20 -19.12 3.28 -15.21
CA ALA A 20 -19.08 2.09 -14.38
C ALA A 20 -18.35 2.51 -13.11
N PRO A 21 -18.96 2.41 -11.91
CA PRO A 21 -18.16 2.41 -10.71
C PRO A 21 -17.30 1.16 -10.84
N THR A 22 -16.00 1.33 -11.09
CA THR A 22 -15.03 0.32 -10.70
C THR A 22 -15.12 0.22 -9.19
N MET A 23 -16.05 -0.63 -8.70
CA MET A 23 -15.85 -1.28 -7.42
C MET A 23 -14.61 -2.14 -7.61
N VAL A 24 -13.46 -1.54 -7.33
CA VAL A 24 -12.26 -2.29 -7.00
C VAL A 24 -12.67 -3.12 -5.80
N ASP A 25 -12.76 -4.42 -6.01
CA ASP A 25 -13.01 -5.40 -4.97
C ASP A 25 -11.88 -5.25 -3.94
N LEU A 26 -12.17 -4.58 -2.84
CA LEU A 26 -11.18 -4.20 -1.80
C LEU A 26 -10.87 -5.37 -0.84
N ALA A 27 -11.25 -6.60 -1.20
CA ALA A 27 -11.22 -7.75 -0.30
C ALA A 27 -10.37 -8.91 -0.87
N ASP A 28 -9.18 -8.62 -1.37
CA ASP A 28 -8.13 -9.64 -1.48
C ASP A 28 -7.06 -9.34 -0.43
N ASP A 29 -7.37 -9.77 0.81
CA ASP A 29 -6.58 -9.64 2.03
C ASP A 29 -5.50 -10.75 2.10
N SER A 30 -4.81 -10.95 0.98
CA SER A 30 -3.68 -11.86 0.87
C SER A 30 -2.39 -11.11 1.24
N PRO A 31 -1.61 -11.56 2.24
CA PRO A 31 -0.38 -10.88 2.68
C PRO A 31 0.73 -10.87 1.61
N VAL A 32 0.54 -11.57 0.50
CA VAL A 32 1.57 -11.81 -0.52
C VAL A 32 1.66 -10.66 -1.55
N VAL A 33 0.68 -9.75 -1.61
CA VAL A 33 0.49 -8.90 -2.81
C VAL A 33 1.00 -7.44 -2.66
N ASP A 34 1.53 -7.03 -1.50
CA ASP A 34 1.99 -5.64 -1.30
C ASP A 34 3.25 -5.30 -2.11
N SER A 35 4.17 -6.26 -2.24
CA SER A 35 5.43 -6.06 -2.96
C SER A 35 5.26 -6.08 -4.47
N GLU A 36 4.25 -6.81 -4.98
CA GLU A 36 3.92 -6.87 -6.42
C GLU A 36 3.15 -5.64 -6.91
N ARG A 37 2.50 -4.92 -5.99
CA ARG A 37 1.75 -3.69 -6.29
C ARG A 37 2.64 -2.44 -6.37
N VAL A 38 3.95 -2.55 -6.14
CA VAL A 38 4.87 -1.40 -6.15
C VAL A 38 5.13 -0.96 -7.60
N PRO A 39 4.82 0.28 -7.98
CA PRO A 39 5.16 0.82 -9.30
C PRO A 39 6.68 0.85 -9.52
N ASP A 40 7.14 0.67 -10.76
CA ASP A 40 8.57 0.67 -11.11
C ASP A 40 9.32 1.93 -10.64
N SER A 41 8.66 3.10 -10.72
CA SER A 41 9.22 4.37 -10.25
C SER A 41 9.49 4.39 -8.74
N LEU A 42 8.92 3.45 -7.99
CA LEU A 42 9.03 3.27 -6.55
C LEU A 42 9.76 1.97 -6.18
N ALA A 43 10.43 1.29 -7.10
CA ALA A 43 11.10 0.00 -6.82
C ALA A 43 12.02 0.00 -5.58
N SER A 44 12.59 1.16 -5.22
CA SER A 44 13.45 1.32 -4.02
C SER A 44 12.74 1.16 -2.65
N ILE A 45 11.40 1.10 -2.62
CA ILE A 45 10.63 0.80 -1.40
C ILE A 45 10.23 -0.69 -1.30
N ALA A 46 10.30 -1.46 -2.38
CA ALA A 46 9.91 -2.87 -2.39
C ALA A 46 10.65 -3.73 -1.34
N PRO A 47 11.97 -3.55 -1.09
CA PRO A 47 12.66 -4.29 -0.04
C PRO A 47 12.09 -4.02 1.36
N ILE A 48 11.66 -2.77 1.63
CA ILE A 48 11.09 -2.39 2.93
C ILE A 48 9.75 -3.11 3.14
N LEU A 49 8.91 -3.17 2.11
CA LEU A 49 7.62 -3.86 2.18
C LEU A 49 7.78 -5.38 2.30
N ARG A 50 8.80 -5.96 1.66
CA ARG A 50 9.13 -7.38 1.84
C ARG A 50 9.49 -7.68 3.29
N VAL A 51 10.39 -6.89 3.88
CA VAL A 51 10.74 -7.03 5.29
C VAL A 51 9.50 -6.87 6.17
N ALA A 52 8.66 -5.88 5.91
CA ALA A 52 7.42 -5.69 6.68
C ALA A 52 6.52 -6.95 6.68
N ASN A 53 6.41 -7.63 5.55
CA ASN A 53 5.64 -8.88 5.45
C ASN A 53 6.29 -10.03 6.22
N GLU A 54 7.63 -10.10 6.24
CA GLU A 54 8.37 -11.13 7.00
C GLU A 54 8.20 -10.94 8.52
N VAL A 55 8.27 -9.70 9.00
CA VAL A 55 8.15 -9.40 10.45
C VAL A 55 6.71 -9.31 10.96
N GLU A 56 5.70 -9.29 10.08
CA GLU A 56 4.29 -9.14 10.46
C GLU A 56 3.81 -10.21 11.44
N GLN A 57 4.24 -11.45 11.28
CA GLN A 57 3.87 -12.54 12.17
C GLN A 57 4.55 -12.45 13.54
N GLU A 58 5.77 -11.90 13.59
CA GLU A 58 6.57 -11.81 14.82
C GLU A 58 6.24 -10.56 15.63
N ASN A 59 6.17 -9.41 14.95
CA ASN A 59 5.86 -8.12 15.56
C ASN A 59 5.04 -7.26 14.58
N PRO A 60 3.69 -7.32 14.66
CA PRO A 60 2.83 -6.59 13.74
C PRO A 60 2.96 -5.07 13.88
N ARG A 61 3.39 -4.56 15.04
CA ARG A 61 3.64 -3.13 15.22
C ARG A 61 4.89 -2.67 14.47
N VAL A 62 5.97 -3.46 14.48
CA VAL A 62 7.17 -3.16 13.70
C VAL A 62 6.89 -3.25 12.20
N ALA A 63 6.10 -4.24 11.76
CA ALA A 63 5.65 -4.33 10.37
C ALA A 63 4.89 -3.08 9.91
N TYR A 64 3.95 -2.60 10.72
CA TYR A 64 3.25 -1.33 10.50
C TYR A 64 4.22 -0.15 10.34
N LEU A 65 5.21 -0.03 11.23
CA LEU A 65 6.21 1.05 11.18
C LEU A 65 7.08 0.96 9.91
N CYS A 66 7.43 -0.24 9.44
CA CYS A 66 8.10 -0.44 8.17
C CYS A 66 7.24 0.00 6.98
N ARG A 67 5.94 -0.36 6.96
CA ARG A 67 4.99 0.08 5.91
C ARG A 67 4.80 1.60 5.92
N PHE A 68 4.74 2.21 7.11
CA PHE A 68 4.64 3.67 7.27
C PHE A 68 5.87 4.36 6.68
N HIS A 69 7.07 3.86 6.99
CA HIS A 69 8.31 4.38 6.42
C HIS A 69 8.37 4.23 4.89
N ALA A 70 7.90 3.10 4.34
CA ALA A 70 7.78 2.91 2.90
C ALA A 70 6.83 3.93 2.26
N PHE A 71 5.69 4.23 2.91
CA PHE A 71 4.75 5.24 2.44
C PHE A 71 5.38 6.64 2.42
N GLU A 72 6.07 7.05 3.50
CA GLU A 72 6.76 8.34 3.53
C GLU A 72 7.81 8.44 2.43
N LYS A 73 8.59 7.37 2.20
CA LYS A 73 9.60 7.33 1.15
C LYS A 73 8.97 7.44 -0.24
N ALA A 74 7.85 6.74 -0.48
CA ALA A 74 7.08 6.89 -1.71
C ALA A 74 6.52 8.31 -1.89
N HIS A 75 6.08 8.96 -0.81
CA HIS A 75 5.63 10.35 -0.83
C HIS A 75 6.76 11.31 -1.20
N LYS A 76 7.95 11.14 -0.62
CA LYS A 76 9.15 11.93 -0.96
C LYS A 76 9.60 11.75 -2.41
N MET A 77 9.50 10.53 -2.95
CA MET A 77 9.91 10.23 -4.33
C MET A 77 8.98 10.82 -5.40
N ASP A 78 7.67 10.88 -5.15
CA ASP A 78 6.69 11.45 -6.09
C ASP A 78 5.58 12.22 -5.34
N PRO A 79 5.85 13.43 -4.82
CA PRO A 79 4.90 14.15 -3.97
C PRO A 79 3.56 14.41 -4.66
N THR A 80 3.58 14.67 -5.98
CA THR A 80 2.40 14.96 -6.78
C THR A 80 1.65 13.70 -7.23
N SER A 81 2.21 12.51 -7.00
CA SER A 81 1.64 11.22 -7.39
C SER A 81 1.31 11.13 -8.88
N THR A 82 2.23 11.63 -9.71
CA THR A 82 2.08 11.71 -11.17
C THR A 82 2.59 10.47 -11.90
N GLY A 83 3.43 9.66 -11.25
CA GLY A 83 3.93 8.41 -11.79
C GLY A 83 2.80 7.41 -12.05
N ARG A 84 2.97 6.57 -13.08
CA ARG A 84 2.00 5.54 -13.46
C ARG A 84 1.71 4.63 -12.26
N GLY A 85 0.44 4.53 -11.86
CA GLY A 85 0.01 3.68 -10.74
C GLY A 85 0.36 4.19 -9.34
N VAL A 86 1.17 5.26 -9.20
CA VAL A 86 1.65 5.76 -7.90
C VAL A 86 0.52 6.21 -6.99
N ARG A 87 -0.46 6.95 -7.55
CA ARG A 87 -1.62 7.40 -6.76
C ARG A 87 -2.43 6.23 -6.22
N GLN A 88 -2.70 5.22 -7.06
CA GLN A 88 -3.45 4.02 -6.64
C GLN A 88 -2.70 3.26 -5.56
N PHE A 89 -1.40 3.06 -5.76
CA PHE A 89 -0.53 2.42 -4.78
C PHE A 89 -0.52 3.17 -3.42
N LYS A 90 -0.35 4.50 -3.43
CA LYS A 90 -0.37 5.31 -2.20
C LYS A 90 -1.73 5.26 -1.50
N THR A 91 -2.83 5.34 -2.24
CA THR A 91 -4.17 5.22 -1.65
C THR A 91 -4.37 3.85 -1.01
N TYR A 92 -3.94 2.78 -1.68
CA TYR A 92 -3.99 1.43 -1.13
C TYR A 92 -3.17 1.32 0.17
N LEU A 93 -1.90 1.74 0.12
CA LEU A 93 -0.99 1.63 1.26
C LEU A 93 -1.47 2.49 2.44
N LEU A 94 -2.02 3.68 2.19
CA LEU A 94 -2.59 4.53 3.23
C LEU A 94 -3.79 3.86 3.92
N ASN A 95 -4.73 3.30 3.15
CA ASN A 95 -5.88 2.60 3.72
C ASN A 95 -5.46 1.40 4.57
N LYS A 96 -4.44 0.66 4.12
CA LYS A 96 -3.86 -0.46 4.87
C LYS A 96 -3.24 0.03 6.19
N LEU A 97 -2.46 1.11 6.14
CA LEU A 97 -1.89 1.74 7.35
C LEU A 97 -2.96 2.20 8.33
N GLU A 98 -4.05 2.80 7.86
CA GLU A 98 -5.16 3.20 8.75
C GLU A 98 -5.84 2.00 9.43
N TRP A 99 -5.92 0.86 8.74
CA TRP A 99 -6.45 -0.37 9.31
C TRP A 99 -5.46 -0.96 10.33
N GLU A 100 -4.19 -1.08 9.96
CA GLU A 100 -3.14 -1.62 10.83
C GLU A 100 -2.93 -0.78 12.07
N ASP A 101 -2.96 0.55 11.96
CA ASP A 101 -2.82 1.43 13.13
C ASP A 101 -3.92 1.14 14.14
N LYS A 102 -5.16 0.86 13.71
CA LYS A 102 -6.27 0.51 14.62
C LYS A 102 -6.09 -0.86 15.28
N HIS A 103 -5.56 -1.84 14.55
CA HIS A 103 -5.44 -3.23 15.03
C HIS A 103 -4.14 -3.52 15.78
N THR A 104 -3.11 -2.70 15.57
CA THR A 104 -1.79 -2.84 16.19
C THR A 104 -1.53 -1.74 17.23
N LYS A 105 -2.56 -1.02 17.69
CA LYS A 105 -2.38 0.05 18.68
C LYS A 105 -1.65 -0.45 19.90
N LEU A 106 -0.56 0.24 20.22
CA LEU A 106 0.17 0.02 21.45
C LEU A 106 -0.63 0.59 22.64
N PRO A 107 -0.53 -0.04 23.81
CA PRO A 107 -0.90 0.59 25.07
C PRO A 107 -0.17 1.93 25.22
N PRO A 108 -0.77 2.92 25.90
CA PRO A 108 -0.19 4.26 26.04
C PRO A 108 1.17 4.28 26.75
N GLU A 109 1.52 3.22 27.48
CA GLU A 109 2.80 3.06 28.18
C GLU A 109 3.95 2.67 27.24
N LYS A 110 3.62 2.16 26.04
CA LYS A 110 4.61 1.68 25.08
C LYS A 110 4.79 2.66 23.94
N SER A 111 6.05 2.90 23.56
CA SER A 111 6.43 3.76 22.45
C SER A 111 6.88 2.93 21.25
N ASP A 112 6.58 3.43 20.06
CA ASP A 112 7.03 2.84 18.79
C ASP A 112 8.55 2.67 18.72
N LEU A 113 9.31 3.65 19.25
CA LEU A 113 10.76 3.56 19.29
C LEU A 113 11.24 2.42 20.21
N GLY A 114 10.54 2.21 21.32
CA GLY A 114 10.85 1.13 22.26
C GLY A 114 10.59 -0.25 21.66
N GLU A 115 9.50 -0.42 20.91
CA GLU A 115 9.19 -1.67 20.22
C GLU A 115 10.21 -1.97 19.11
N ILE A 116 10.62 -0.97 18.32
CA ILE A 116 11.71 -1.15 17.32
C ILE A 116 13.01 -1.57 18.01
N GLN A 117 13.41 -0.90 19.09
CA GLN A 117 14.65 -1.21 19.80
C GLN A 117 14.62 -2.61 20.43
N LYS A 118 13.48 -3.00 21.01
CA LYS A 118 13.29 -4.32 21.58
C LYS A 118 13.35 -5.38 20.49
N PHE A 119 12.61 -5.20 19.41
CA PHE A 119 12.62 -6.13 18.27
C PHE A 119 14.04 -6.32 17.72
N TYR A 120 14.81 -5.24 17.54
CA TYR A 120 16.18 -5.34 17.04
C TYR A 120 17.09 -6.12 17.99
N ARG A 121 16.94 -5.95 19.31
CA ARG A 121 17.69 -6.70 20.31
C ARG A 121 17.35 -8.19 20.25
N ASP A 122 16.05 -8.51 20.31
CA ASP A 122 15.56 -9.89 20.27
C ASP A 122 15.98 -10.59 18.97
N PHE A 123 15.88 -9.88 17.83
CA PHE A 123 16.31 -10.36 16.53
C PHE A 123 17.82 -10.64 16.48
N TYR A 124 18.64 -9.73 17.02
CA TYR A 124 20.10 -9.87 17.06
C TYR A 124 20.53 -11.06 17.92
N GLU A 125 19.94 -11.22 19.10
CA GLU A 125 20.20 -12.35 19.98
C GLU A 125 19.86 -13.68 19.27
N ALA A 126 18.66 -13.79 18.69
CA ALA A 126 18.21 -15.00 18.03
C ALA A 126 18.96 -15.33 16.72
N ASN A 127 19.34 -14.33 15.91
CA ASN A 127 19.90 -14.55 14.57
C ASN A 127 21.43 -14.44 14.50
N ILE A 128 22.08 -13.73 15.42
CA ILE A 128 23.53 -13.47 15.36
C ILE A 128 24.26 -14.15 16.52
N VAL A 129 23.67 -14.15 17.73
CA VAL A 129 24.27 -14.85 18.89
C VAL A 129 23.91 -16.34 18.85
N ASP A 130 22.63 -16.67 18.66
CA ASP A 130 22.14 -18.07 18.61
C ASP A 130 22.13 -18.65 17.18
N GLY A 131 22.15 -17.79 16.16
CA GLY A 131 22.03 -18.17 14.75
C GLY A 131 23.28 -18.82 14.11
N GLN A 132 24.39 -18.95 14.85
CA GLN A 132 25.59 -19.68 14.39
C GLN A 132 25.35 -21.18 14.14
N TYR A 133 24.17 -21.73 14.50
CA TYR A 133 23.88 -23.17 14.39
C TYR A 133 22.68 -23.57 13.53
N THR A 134 21.92 -22.64 12.93
CA THR A 134 20.63 -23.01 12.27
C THR A 134 20.45 -22.58 10.81
N LYS A 135 21.33 -21.76 10.23
CA LYS A 135 21.25 -21.45 8.78
C LYS A 135 22.17 -22.40 8.00
N LYS A 136 21.61 -23.51 7.51
CA LYS A 136 22.28 -24.37 6.51
C LYS A 136 22.37 -23.63 5.16
N PRO A 137 23.47 -23.84 4.40
CA PRO A 137 23.72 -23.18 3.12
C PRO A 137 22.70 -23.53 2.04
#